data_AF-A0A2N0TPE7-F1
#
_entry.id   AF-A0A2N0TPE7-F1
#
_cell.length_a   1.000
_cell.length_b   1.000
_cell.length_c   1.000
_cell.angle_alpha   90.00
_cell.angle_beta   90.00
_cell.angle_gamma   90.00
#
_symmetry.space_group_name_H-M   'P 1'
#
loop_
_entity.id
_entity.type
_entity.pdbx_description
1 polymer ?
#
loop_
_entity_poly.entity_id
_entity_poly.type
_entity_poly.pdbx_seq_one_letter_code
_entity_poly.pdbx_strand_id
1 'polypeptide(L)'
;MKNKLILLVLLLTSLNGLTQEPTEKEFVILTFEMDRNKDSHGTFVYYWIAELEKYEKVDEYKEPKISSLFLHEFYGSEQLESCCLGKVSYPYTMTTETEFNFPDNYSDYLTDLRALVKKNRKKIQVIKKEWQEGYREEVRVYATAIRGKLCECEFGGNTYLTTGDQINFPKGEYEVLDDFLTKDKNILLFKDFSAFDFSNTDYRTGK
;
A
#
# COMPACT_ATOMS: atom_id res chain seq x y z
N MET A 1 11.75 34.36 37.60
CA MET A 1 11.51 34.44 36.13
C MET A 1 12.27 33.39 35.33
N LYS A 2 13.53 33.05 35.65
CA LYS A 2 14.29 32.00 34.94
C LYS A 2 13.61 30.61 34.90
N ASN A 3 12.98 30.17 35.99
CA ASN A 3 12.33 28.84 36.03
C ASN A 3 11.01 28.75 35.23
N LYS A 4 10.34 29.88 34.97
CA LYS A 4 9.13 29.88 34.12
C LYS A 4 9.47 29.78 32.63
N LEU A 5 10.64 30.28 32.22
CA LEU A 5 11.12 30.21 30.84
C LEU A 5 11.53 28.78 30.45
N ILE A 6 12.13 28.03 31.38
CA ILE A 6 12.56 26.64 31.18
C ILE A 6 11.36 25.71 30.99
N LEU A 7 10.27 25.92 31.75
CA LEU A 7 9.04 25.12 31.59
C LEU A 7 8.36 25.35 30.24
N LEU A 8 8.42 26.58 29.70
CA LEU A 8 7.84 26.91 28.40
C LEU A 8 8.60 26.22 27.25
N VAL A 9 9.93 26.16 27.35
CA VAL A 9 10.80 25.50 26.34
C VAL A 9 10.67 23.97 26.39
N LEU A 10 10.47 23.39 27.58
CA LEU A 10 10.17 21.95 27.72
C LEU A 10 8.77 21.59 27.19
N LEU A 11 7.76 22.46 27.36
CA LEU A 11 6.44 22.24 26.75
C LEU A 11 6.47 22.34 25.21
N LEU A 12 7.29 23.23 24.66
CA LEU A 12 7.43 23.43 23.22
C LEU A 12 8.18 22.28 22.52
N THR A 13 9.04 21.55 23.24
CA THR A 13 9.74 20.37 22.71
C THR A 13 8.91 19.09 22.79
N SER A 14 7.90 19.03 23.67
CA SER A 14 6.95 17.90 23.75
C SER A 14 5.87 17.91 22.65
N LEU A 15 5.75 18.98 21.87
CA LEU A 15 4.80 19.09 20.76
C LEU A 15 5.38 18.69 19.39
N ASN A 16 6.63 18.22 19.35
CA ASN A 16 7.16 17.53 18.17
C ASN A 16 6.61 16.10 18.11
N GLY A 17 5.28 15.95 18.11
CA GLY A 17 4.70 14.81 17.43
C GLY A 17 5.18 14.93 15.98
N LEU A 18 6.14 14.08 15.61
CA LEU A 18 6.70 14.03 14.26
C LEU A 18 5.58 13.60 13.32
N THR A 19 4.76 14.56 12.88
CA THR A 19 3.90 14.36 11.72
C THR A 19 4.82 13.98 10.58
N GLN A 20 4.57 12.83 9.97
CA GLN A 20 5.22 12.50 8.71
C GLN A 20 4.69 13.51 7.71
N GLU A 21 5.51 14.46 7.28
CA GLU A 21 5.22 15.20 6.07
C GLU A 21 5.35 14.21 4.92
N PRO A 22 4.24 13.77 4.29
CA PRO A 22 4.32 12.76 3.24
C PRO A 22 5.14 13.36 2.11
N THR A 23 6.31 12.78 1.88
CA THR A 23 7.18 13.20 0.79
C THR A 23 6.63 12.60 -0.49
N GLU A 24 6.67 13.40 -1.56
CA GLU A 24 6.31 12.90 -2.87
C GLU A 24 7.37 11.89 -3.33
N LYS A 25 6.92 10.69 -3.68
CA LYS A 25 7.75 9.57 -4.12
C LYS A 25 7.23 9.01 -5.43
N GLU A 26 8.13 8.41 -6.20
CA GLU A 26 7.77 7.58 -7.34
C GLU A 26 7.75 6.13 -6.88
N PHE A 27 6.68 5.42 -7.21
CA PHE A 27 6.48 4.03 -6.82
C PHE A 27 5.63 3.29 -7.83
N VAL A 28 5.63 1.96 -7.75
CA VAL A 28 4.74 1.13 -8.56
C VAL A 28 3.65 0.53 -7.68
N ILE A 29 2.40 0.80 -8.01
CA ILE A 29 1.27 0.05 -7.47
C ILE A 29 1.18 -1.28 -8.20
N LEU A 30 1.41 -2.35 -7.47
CA LEU A 30 1.17 -3.72 -7.89
C LEU A 30 -0.29 -4.06 -7.59
N THR A 31 -0.99 -4.60 -8.59
CA THR A 31 -2.35 -5.12 -8.44
C THR A 31 -2.36 -6.60 -8.71
N PHE A 32 -2.83 -7.39 -7.75
CA PHE A 32 -3.04 -8.83 -7.90
C PHE A 32 -4.53 -9.07 -8.06
N GLU A 33 -4.94 -9.56 -9.22
CA GLU A 33 -6.31 -10.03 -9.46
C GLU A 33 -6.32 -11.55 -9.41
N MET A 34 -7.09 -12.12 -8.48
CA MET A 34 -7.20 -13.55 -8.27
C MET A 34 -8.61 -14.03 -8.63
N ASP A 35 -8.68 -14.95 -9.58
CA ASP A 35 -9.88 -15.69 -9.95
C ASP A 35 -9.74 -17.15 -9.54
N ARG A 36 -10.82 -17.73 -8.99
CA ARG A 36 -10.89 -19.13 -8.57
C ARG A 36 -12.09 -19.81 -9.17
N ASN A 37 -11.88 -20.98 -9.78
CA ASN A 37 -12.92 -21.66 -10.56
C ASN A 37 -14.12 -22.16 -9.73
N LYS A 38 -13.95 -22.37 -8.42
CA LYS A 38 -15.02 -22.82 -7.52
C LYS A 38 -15.58 -21.69 -6.63
N ASP A 39 -15.07 -20.47 -6.74
CA ASP A 39 -15.54 -19.37 -5.91
C ASP A 39 -16.82 -18.75 -6.49
N SER A 40 -17.82 -18.57 -5.64
CA SER A 40 -19.08 -17.91 -6.00
C SER A 40 -18.92 -16.39 -6.07
N HIS A 41 -17.93 -15.85 -5.37
CA HIS A 41 -17.55 -14.44 -5.33
C HIS A 41 -16.64 -14.11 -6.53
N GLY A 42 -16.73 -12.89 -7.06
CA GLY A 42 -16.00 -12.48 -8.28
C GLY A 42 -14.47 -12.43 -8.10
N THR A 43 -13.80 -11.58 -8.87
CA THR A 43 -12.34 -11.43 -8.79
C THR A 43 -11.94 -10.76 -7.46
N PHE A 44 -11.01 -11.37 -6.74
CA PHE A 44 -10.36 -10.76 -5.59
C PHE A 44 -9.25 -9.84 -6.06
N VAL A 45 -9.13 -8.67 -5.45
CA VAL A 45 -8.15 -7.65 -5.82
C VAL A 45 -7.35 -7.25 -4.59
N TYR A 46 -6.02 -7.27 -4.73
CA TYR A 46 -5.07 -6.89 -3.68
C TYR A 46 -4.10 -5.84 -4.22
N TYR A 47 -3.73 -4.89 -3.36
CA TYR A 47 -2.84 -3.78 -3.71
C TYR A 47 -1.59 -3.78 -2.85
N TRP A 48 -0.46 -3.65 -3.53
CA TRP A 48 0.86 -3.54 -2.92
C TRP A 48 1.61 -2.39 -3.59
N ILE A 49 2.61 -1.88 -2.91
CA ILE A 49 3.52 -0.89 -3.46
C ILE A 49 4.91 -1.48 -3.58
N ALA A 50 5.60 -1.18 -4.68
CA ALA A 50 7.02 -1.40 -4.84
C ALA A 50 7.70 -0.03 -4.89
N GLU A 51 8.58 0.27 -3.92
CA GLU A 51 9.36 1.50 -3.94
C GLU A 51 10.35 1.48 -5.11
N LEU A 52 10.44 2.59 -5.83
CA LEU A 52 11.40 2.76 -6.91
C LEU A 52 12.64 3.45 -6.34
N GLU A 53 13.59 2.67 -5.83
CA GLU A 53 14.90 3.21 -5.50
C GLU A 53 15.60 3.66 -6.80
N LYS A 54 16.11 4.90 -6.81
CA LYS A 54 16.96 5.37 -7.91
C LYS A 54 18.28 4.62 -7.84
N TYR A 55 18.52 3.72 -8.79
CA TYR A 55 19.79 3.04 -8.93
C TYR A 55 20.89 4.06 -9.24
N GLU A 56 21.92 4.14 -8.39
CA GLU A 56 23.07 5.03 -8.63
C GLU A 56 23.96 4.50 -9.77
N LYS A 57 23.88 3.20 -10.06
CA LYS A 57 24.61 2.51 -11.14
C LYS A 57 23.67 1.61 -11.94
N VAL A 58 23.88 1.57 -13.26
CA VAL A 58 23.06 0.78 -14.20
C VAL A 58 23.11 -0.73 -13.89
N ASP A 59 24.19 -1.21 -13.29
CA ASP A 59 24.42 -2.64 -13.04
C ASP A 59 24.06 -3.10 -11.60
N GLU A 60 23.50 -2.22 -10.77
CA GLU A 60 23.14 -2.57 -9.40
C GLU A 60 21.73 -3.18 -9.34
N TYR A 61 21.64 -4.51 -9.23
CA TYR A 61 20.36 -5.15 -8.92
C TYR A 61 20.06 -5.00 -7.43
N LYS A 62 19.00 -4.26 -7.10
CA LYS A 62 18.37 -4.28 -5.77
C LYS A 62 16.96 -4.80 -5.91
N GLU A 63 16.64 -5.86 -5.18
CA GLU A 63 15.28 -6.34 -5.10
C GLU A 63 14.37 -5.21 -4.60
N PRO A 64 13.26 -4.90 -5.31
CA PRO A 64 12.38 -3.83 -4.91
C PRO A 64 11.75 -4.15 -3.55
N LYS A 65 11.76 -3.17 -2.65
CA LYS A 65 11.03 -3.24 -1.38
C LYS A 65 9.55 -3.19 -1.70
N ILE A 66 8.84 -4.24 -1.32
CA ILE A 66 7.40 -4.36 -1.56
C ILE A 66 6.69 -4.32 -0.20
N SER A 67 5.71 -3.45 -0.09
CA SER A 67 4.94 -3.24 1.14
C SER A 67 3.45 -3.08 0.85
N SER A 68 2.64 -3.22 1.89
CA SER A 68 1.18 -3.29 1.73
C SER A 68 0.60 -1.92 1.40
N LEU A 69 -0.38 -1.85 0.50
CA LEU A 69 -1.08 -0.60 0.19
C LEU A 69 -2.57 -0.73 0.49
N PHE A 70 -3.07 0.13 1.38
CA PHE A 70 -4.46 0.12 1.81
C PHE A 70 -5.28 1.09 0.96
N LEU A 71 -5.95 0.58 -0.07
CA LEU A 71 -6.82 1.37 -0.95
C LEU A 71 -8.30 1.26 -0.60
N HIS A 72 -8.67 0.71 0.56
CA HIS A 72 -10.05 0.51 0.99
C HIS A 72 -10.20 0.80 2.49
N GLU A 73 -11.28 1.48 2.87
CA GLU A 73 -11.59 1.89 4.26
C GLU A 73 -12.16 0.73 5.10
N PHE A 74 -11.38 -0.34 5.30
CA PHE A 74 -11.76 -1.42 6.24
C PHE A 74 -11.11 -1.27 7.63
N TYR A 75 -10.33 -0.21 7.83
CA TYR A 75 -9.63 0.14 9.06
C TYR A 75 -10.27 1.39 9.69
N GLY A 76 -10.05 1.66 10.97
CA GLY A 76 -10.55 2.90 11.60
C GLY A 76 -9.76 4.14 11.18
N SER A 77 -10.38 5.33 11.19
CA SER A 77 -9.72 6.59 10.81
C SER A 77 -8.48 6.88 11.67
N GLU A 78 -8.48 6.44 12.93
CA GLU A 78 -7.34 6.54 13.83
C GLU A 78 -6.09 5.79 13.34
N GLN A 79 -6.28 4.71 12.54
CA GLN A 79 -5.17 3.93 11.99
C GLN A 79 -4.44 4.69 10.88
N LEU A 80 -5.19 5.45 10.06
CA LEU A 80 -4.64 6.38 9.07
C LEU A 80 -3.90 7.52 9.77
N GLU A 81 -4.52 8.14 10.77
CA GLU A 81 -3.91 9.24 11.51
C GLU A 81 -2.62 8.81 12.21
N SER A 82 -2.66 7.67 12.93
CA SER A 82 -1.49 7.09 13.58
C SER A 82 -0.35 6.86 12.58
N CYS A 83 -0.67 6.26 11.43
CA CYS A 83 0.33 5.99 10.40
C CYS A 83 0.93 7.28 9.82
N CYS A 84 0.12 8.30 9.55
CA CYS A 84 0.60 9.61 9.08
C CYS A 84 1.40 10.38 10.15
N LEU A 85 1.35 9.96 11.41
CA LEU A 85 2.21 10.46 12.48
C LEU A 85 3.47 9.59 12.66
N GLY A 86 3.75 8.66 11.73
CA GLY A 86 4.86 7.73 11.79
C GLY A 86 4.78 6.72 12.93
N LYS A 87 3.59 6.54 13.53
CA LYS A 87 3.37 5.57 14.61
C LYS A 87 2.96 4.23 14.04
N VAL A 88 3.19 3.17 14.81
CA VAL A 88 2.71 1.82 14.51
C VAL A 88 1.19 1.85 14.30
N SER A 89 0.71 1.12 13.30
CA SER A 89 -0.70 1.06 12.93
C SER A 89 -1.21 -0.39 12.93
N TYR A 90 -2.47 -0.56 13.35
CA TYR A 90 -3.14 -1.83 13.59
C TYR A 90 -4.44 -1.90 12.77
N PRO A 91 -4.37 -1.91 11.42
CA PRO A 91 -5.54 -1.77 10.55
C PRO A 91 -6.60 -2.88 10.71
N TYR A 92 -6.25 -4.02 11.31
CA TYR A 92 -7.17 -5.14 11.55
C TYR A 92 -7.68 -5.24 13.00
N THR A 93 -7.33 -4.30 13.87
CA THR A 93 -7.79 -4.27 15.27
C THR A 93 -8.94 -3.29 15.39
N MET A 94 -10.17 -3.80 15.24
CA MET A 94 -11.40 -3.03 15.44
C MET A 94 -12.00 -3.32 16.81
N THR A 95 -12.46 -2.28 17.49
CA THR A 95 -13.20 -2.36 18.76
C THR A 95 -14.56 -1.66 18.61
N THR A 96 -15.38 -1.70 19.65
CA THR A 96 -16.64 -0.92 19.70
C THR A 96 -16.43 0.59 19.71
N GLU A 97 -15.19 1.05 19.92
CA GLU A 97 -14.81 2.47 19.95
C GLU A 97 -14.14 2.92 18.63
N THR A 98 -13.95 2.00 17.67
CA THR A 98 -13.34 2.34 16.37
C THR A 98 -14.22 3.31 15.60
N GLU A 99 -13.65 4.44 15.18
CA GLU A 99 -14.33 5.44 14.38
C GLU A 99 -14.00 5.28 12.89
N PHE A 100 -15.00 5.53 12.04
CA PHE A 100 -14.85 5.53 10.57
C PHE A 100 -15.01 6.95 10.00
N ASN A 101 -14.60 7.94 10.79
CA ASN A 101 -14.70 9.36 10.47
C ASN A 101 -13.42 9.80 9.74
N PHE A 102 -13.29 9.39 8.47
CA PHE A 102 -12.15 9.78 7.65
C PHE A 102 -12.22 11.27 7.26
N PRO A 103 -11.08 11.88 6.88
CA PRO A 103 -11.08 13.23 6.29
C PRO A 103 -12.07 13.34 5.12
N ASP A 104 -12.69 14.51 4.96
CA ASP A 104 -13.67 14.75 3.90
C ASP A 104 -13.14 14.31 2.52
N ASN A 105 -13.99 13.56 1.79
CA ASN A 105 -13.71 13.00 0.46
C ASN A 105 -12.62 11.92 0.39
N TYR A 106 -12.12 11.39 1.52
CA TYR A 106 -11.09 10.34 1.49
C TYR A 106 -11.57 9.07 0.77
N SER A 107 -12.82 8.67 0.97
CA SER A 107 -13.43 7.51 0.28
C SER A 107 -13.52 7.70 -1.24
N ASP A 108 -13.95 8.90 -1.67
CA ASP A 108 -14.02 9.29 -3.09
C ASP A 108 -12.61 9.32 -3.69
N TYR A 109 -11.66 9.89 -2.95
CA TYR A 109 -10.25 9.91 -3.33
C TYR A 109 -9.66 8.50 -3.53
N LEU A 110 -9.92 7.55 -2.63
CA LEU A 110 -9.48 6.17 -2.81
C LEU A 110 -10.15 5.53 -4.02
N THR A 111 -11.42 5.87 -4.28
CA THR A 111 -12.17 5.40 -5.45
C THR A 111 -11.55 5.90 -6.75
N ASP A 112 -11.21 7.17 -6.80
CA ASP A 112 -10.55 7.80 -7.94
C ASP A 112 -9.15 7.22 -8.18
N LEU A 113 -8.37 7.00 -7.11
CA LEU A 113 -7.06 6.34 -7.21
C LEU A 113 -7.20 4.92 -7.76
N ARG A 114 -8.15 4.12 -7.25
CA ARG A 114 -8.39 2.76 -7.77
C ARG A 114 -8.77 2.79 -9.26
N ALA A 115 -9.62 3.74 -9.67
CA ALA A 115 -9.99 3.91 -11.08
C ALA A 115 -8.78 4.32 -11.95
N LEU A 116 -7.95 5.24 -11.45
CA LEU A 116 -6.71 5.67 -12.10
C LEU A 116 -5.74 4.50 -12.29
N VAL A 117 -5.50 3.71 -11.24
CA VAL A 117 -4.68 2.49 -11.29
C VAL A 117 -5.26 1.50 -12.30
N LYS A 118 -6.55 1.20 -12.20
CA LYS A 118 -7.23 0.25 -13.09
C LYS A 118 -7.08 0.61 -14.57
N LYS A 119 -7.20 1.90 -14.89
CA LYS A 119 -7.11 2.43 -16.25
C LYS A 119 -5.70 2.35 -16.84
N ASN A 120 -4.67 2.55 -16.03
CA ASN A 120 -3.29 2.74 -16.50
C ASN A 120 -2.38 1.53 -16.25
N ARG A 121 -2.84 0.53 -15.50
CA ARG A 121 -2.04 -0.66 -15.18
C ARG A 121 -1.68 -1.47 -16.43
N LYS A 122 -0.45 -1.99 -16.45
CA LYS A 122 0.04 -2.96 -17.44
C LYS A 122 0.13 -4.33 -16.80
N LYS A 123 -0.35 -5.36 -17.49
CA LYS A 123 -0.22 -6.76 -17.04
C LYS A 123 1.23 -7.19 -17.17
N ILE A 124 1.82 -7.69 -16.08
CA ILE A 124 3.23 -8.07 -16.02
C ILE A 124 3.42 -9.58 -15.86
N GLN A 125 2.47 -10.28 -15.23
CA GLN A 125 2.55 -11.73 -15.04
C GLN A 125 1.16 -12.35 -14.99
N VAL A 126 1.07 -13.62 -15.38
CA VAL A 126 -0.08 -14.49 -15.12
C VAL A 126 0.44 -15.76 -14.47
N ILE A 127 -0.03 -16.05 -13.26
CA ILE A 127 0.33 -17.23 -12.48
C ILE A 127 -0.90 -18.14 -12.46
N LYS A 128 -0.71 -19.40 -12.83
CA LYS A 128 -1.77 -20.41 -12.79
C LYS A 128 -1.38 -21.47 -11.79
N LYS A 129 -2.22 -21.69 -10.78
CA LYS A 129 -2.05 -22.73 -9.78
C LYS A 129 -3.16 -23.75 -9.93
N GLU A 130 -2.78 -25.02 -10.04
CA GLU A 130 -3.70 -26.14 -9.95
C GLU A 130 -3.44 -26.86 -8.64
N TRP A 131 -4.48 -26.93 -7.82
CA TRP A 131 -4.46 -27.54 -6.52
C TRP A 131 -5.08 -28.94 -6.59
N GLN A 132 -4.99 -29.66 -5.49
CA GLN A 132 -5.68 -30.95 -5.36
C GLN A 132 -7.20 -30.78 -5.59
N GLU A 133 -7.86 -31.85 -6.03
CA GLU A 133 -9.32 -31.87 -6.28
C GLU A 133 -9.81 -30.92 -7.40
N GLY A 134 -8.92 -30.52 -8.31
CA GLY A 134 -9.25 -29.73 -9.49
C GLY A 134 -9.61 -28.27 -9.19
N TYR A 135 -9.21 -27.76 -8.02
CA TYR A 135 -9.30 -26.34 -7.71
C TYR A 135 -8.23 -25.58 -8.50
N ARG A 136 -8.63 -24.53 -9.21
CA ARG A 136 -7.76 -23.74 -10.09
C ARG A 136 -7.83 -22.28 -9.69
N GLU A 137 -6.65 -21.69 -9.53
CA GLU A 137 -6.45 -20.28 -9.23
C GLU A 137 -5.66 -19.64 -10.37
N GLU A 138 -6.17 -18.54 -10.92
CA GLU A 138 -5.43 -17.68 -11.83
C GLU A 138 -5.19 -16.34 -11.15
N VAL A 139 -3.92 -15.98 -10.99
CA VAL A 139 -3.50 -14.68 -10.46
C VAL A 139 -2.91 -13.87 -11.59
N ARG A 140 -3.51 -12.71 -11.90
CA ARG A 140 -3.00 -11.74 -12.86
C ARG A 140 -2.34 -10.61 -12.10
N VAL A 141 -1.06 -10.41 -12.35
CA VAL A 141 -0.26 -9.34 -11.73
C VAL A 141 -0.17 -8.18 -12.70
N TYR A 142 -0.50 -6.99 -12.22
CA TYR A 142 -0.39 -5.74 -12.95
C TYR A 142 0.49 -4.75 -12.20
N ALA A 143 1.07 -3.81 -12.93
CA ALA A 143 1.87 -2.72 -12.40
C ALA A 143 1.39 -1.38 -12.96
N THR A 144 1.34 -0.35 -12.11
CA THR A 144 1.08 1.05 -12.49
C THR A 144 2.12 1.93 -11.80
N ALA A 145 2.94 2.63 -12.57
CA ALA A 145 3.89 3.58 -12.01
C ALA A 145 3.21 4.92 -11.73
N ILE A 146 3.35 5.40 -10.50
CA ILE A 146 2.67 6.58 -9.99
C ILE A 146 3.68 7.41 -9.20
N ARG A 147 3.54 8.74 -9.32
CA ARG A 147 4.12 9.70 -8.40
C ARG A 147 3.03 10.19 -7.46
N GLY A 148 3.33 10.25 -6.18
CA GLY A 148 2.46 10.88 -5.21
C GLY A 148 2.94 10.68 -3.78
N LYS A 149 2.03 10.86 -2.84
CA LYS A 149 2.33 10.90 -1.41
C LYS A 149 1.69 9.72 -0.68
N LEU A 150 2.41 9.23 0.34
CA LEU A 150 2.02 8.09 1.17
C LEU A 150 2.30 8.40 2.63
N CYS A 151 1.41 7.99 3.51
CA CYS A 151 1.73 7.78 4.91
C CYS A 151 2.28 6.37 5.07
N GLU A 152 3.47 6.24 5.64
CA GLU A 152 4.20 4.98 5.77
C GLU A 152 4.49 4.71 7.23
N CYS A 153 4.15 3.53 7.71
CA CYS A 153 4.35 3.14 9.09
C CYS A 153 4.57 1.64 9.23
N GLU A 154 4.98 1.24 10.43
CA GLU A 154 5.12 -0.16 10.80
C GLU A 154 3.76 -0.78 11.12
N PHE A 155 3.57 -2.02 10.67
CA PHE A 155 2.44 -2.86 11.04
C PHE A 155 2.62 -3.42 12.45
N GLY A 156 1.64 -3.18 13.32
CA GLY A 156 1.68 -3.67 14.70
C GLY A 156 1.01 -5.03 14.95
N GLY A 157 0.27 -5.56 13.97
CA GLY A 157 -0.50 -6.79 14.15
C GLY A 157 0.32 -8.09 14.01
N ASN A 158 -0.33 -9.22 14.32
CA ASN A 158 0.23 -10.58 14.18
C ASN A 158 -0.56 -11.41 13.14
N THR A 159 -1.23 -10.73 12.20
CA THR A 159 -2.19 -11.30 11.23
C THR A 159 -1.83 -10.87 9.83
N TYR A 160 -2.03 -11.73 8.81
CA TYR A 160 -1.90 -11.45 7.34
C TYR A 160 -0.56 -10.86 6.85
N LEU A 161 0.19 -10.17 7.70
CA LEU A 161 1.48 -9.53 7.55
C LEU A 161 2.29 -9.84 8.81
N THR A 162 3.61 -9.72 8.69
CA THR A 162 4.52 -9.87 9.83
C THR A 162 4.58 -8.56 10.60
N THR A 163 4.60 -8.63 11.94
CA THR A 163 4.84 -7.44 12.77
C THR A 163 6.13 -6.75 12.35
N GLY A 164 6.07 -5.43 12.19
CA GLY A 164 7.19 -4.62 11.69
C GLY A 164 7.23 -4.47 10.16
N ASP A 165 6.37 -5.19 9.41
CA ASP A 165 6.24 -4.96 7.98
C ASP A 165 5.75 -3.53 7.72
N GLN A 166 6.26 -2.91 6.65
CA GLN A 166 5.79 -1.59 6.25
C GLN A 166 4.39 -1.67 5.63
N ILE A 167 3.55 -0.70 5.98
CA ILE A 167 2.24 -0.47 5.39
C ILE A 167 2.08 0.97 4.96
N ASN A 168 1.23 1.17 3.96
CA ASN A 168 1.09 2.45 3.29
C ASN A 168 -0.38 2.84 3.14
N PHE A 169 -0.68 4.09 3.45
CA PHE A 169 -1.95 4.73 3.14
C PHE A 169 -1.74 5.86 2.15
N PRO A 170 -2.52 5.91 1.06
CA PRO A 170 -2.44 6.99 0.09
C PRO A 170 -2.88 8.33 0.71
N LYS A 171 -2.20 9.43 0.41
CA LYS A 171 -2.63 10.77 0.84
C LYS A 171 -2.21 11.85 -0.16
N GLY A 172 -3.15 12.63 -0.68
CA GLY A 172 -2.87 13.72 -1.63
C GLY A 172 -2.87 13.27 -3.10
N GLU A 173 -2.53 14.18 -4.01
CA GLU A 173 -2.68 13.96 -5.46
C GLU A 173 -1.73 12.89 -6.02
N TYR A 174 -2.15 12.30 -7.15
CA TYR A 174 -1.39 11.28 -7.88
C TYR A 174 -1.24 11.63 -9.35
N GLU A 175 -0.06 11.35 -9.87
CA GLU A 175 0.30 11.47 -11.28
C GLU A 175 0.73 10.09 -11.81
N VAL A 176 0.20 9.69 -12.96
CA VAL A 176 0.64 8.47 -13.64
C VAL A 176 1.94 8.77 -14.37
N LEU A 177 2.94 7.91 -14.18
CA LEU A 177 4.22 8.01 -14.86
C LEU A 177 4.20 7.14 -16.11
N ASP A 178 3.90 7.77 -17.24
CA ASP A 178 3.99 7.13 -18.55
C ASP A 178 5.44 6.66 -18.81
N ASP A 179 5.58 5.52 -19.51
CA ASP A 179 6.87 4.93 -19.90
C ASP A 179 7.80 4.40 -18.80
N PHE A 180 7.39 4.40 -17.53
CA PHE A 180 8.22 3.80 -16.47
C PHE A 180 8.42 2.28 -16.66
N LEU A 181 7.37 1.56 -17.06
CA LEU A 181 7.43 0.11 -17.32
C LEU A 181 8.01 -0.22 -18.71
N THR A 182 9.06 0.48 -19.14
CA THR A 182 9.88 0.17 -20.32
C THR A 182 11.08 -0.68 -19.92
N LYS A 183 11.67 -1.45 -20.86
CA LYS A 183 12.73 -2.45 -20.57
C LYS A 183 13.90 -1.90 -19.73
N ASP A 184 14.22 -0.63 -19.87
CA ASP A 184 15.40 -0.01 -19.25
C ASP A 184 15.23 0.31 -17.76
N LYS A 185 13.99 0.24 -17.22
CA LYS A 185 13.66 0.58 -15.82
C LYS A 185 12.90 -0.53 -15.07
N ASN A 186 12.95 -1.78 -15.58
CA ASN A 186 11.89 -2.76 -15.36
C ASN A 186 12.19 -3.97 -14.47
N ILE A 187 12.85 -3.79 -13.33
CA ILE A 187 13.14 -4.92 -12.44
C ILE A 187 11.89 -5.73 -12.04
N LEU A 188 10.73 -5.06 -11.95
CA LEU A 188 9.45 -5.70 -11.63
C LEU A 188 8.92 -6.60 -12.76
N LEU A 189 9.24 -6.34 -14.04
CA LEU A 189 8.88 -7.26 -15.14
C LEU A 189 9.61 -8.60 -15.04
N PHE A 190 10.78 -8.64 -14.38
CA PHE A 190 11.61 -9.83 -14.25
C PHE A 190 11.46 -10.53 -12.90
N LYS A 191 10.77 -9.91 -11.93
CA LYS A 191 10.47 -10.53 -10.64
C LYS A 191 9.41 -11.61 -10.82
N ASP A 192 9.68 -12.81 -10.31
CA ASP A 192 8.68 -13.86 -10.22
C ASP A 192 7.82 -13.68 -8.96
N PHE A 193 6.51 -13.47 -9.14
CA PHE A 193 5.54 -13.35 -8.05
C PHE A 193 4.85 -14.68 -7.70
N SER A 194 5.25 -15.82 -8.28
CA SER A 194 4.60 -17.12 -8.07
C SER A 194 4.54 -17.56 -6.59
N ALA A 195 5.57 -17.20 -5.82
CA ALA A 195 5.70 -17.50 -4.39
C ALA A 195 5.40 -16.30 -3.47
N PHE A 196 4.97 -15.16 -4.03
CA PHE A 196 4.69 -13.95 -3.25
C PHE A 196 3.33 -14.09 -2.54
N ASP A 197 3.29 -13.85 -1.23
CA ASP A 197 2.04 -13.81 -0.47
C ASP A 197 1.41 -12.42 -0.57
N PHE A 198 0.48 -12.26 -1.50
CA PHE A 198 -0.20 -11.00 -1.77
C PHE A 198 -1.51 -10.83 -1.00
N SER A 199 -1.91 -11.79 -0.16
CA SER A 199 -3.29 -11.94 0.32
C SER A 199 -3.64 -11.16 1.60
N ASN A 200 -3.16 -9.91 1.71
CA ASN A 200 -3.24 -9.09 2.92
C ASN A 200 -4.47 -8.17 3.02
N THR A 201 -4.97 -7.61 1.91
CA THR A 201 -6.07 -6.63 1.89
C THR A 201 -7.13 -7.01 0.85
N ASP A 202 -7.93 -8.03 1.15
CA ASP A 202 -8.88 -8.56 0.16
C ASP A 202 -10.02 -7.58 -0.14
N TYR A 203 -10.12 -7.15 -1.39
CA TYR A 203 -11.33 -6.52 -1.92
C TYR A 203 -11.97 -7.42 -2.97
N ARG A 204 -13.29 -7.62 -2.86
CA ARG A 204 -14.04 -8.46 -3.79
C ARG A 204 -14.78 -7.60 -4.80
N THR A 205 -14.56 -7.86 -6.08
CA THR A 205 -15.40 -7.30 -7.14
C THR A 205 -16.68 -8.12 -7.30
N GLY A 206 -17.78 -7.45 -7.62
CA GLY A 206 -19.04 -8.11 -7.99
C GLY A 206 -18.89 -8.90 -9.30
N LYS A 207 -19.75 -9.90 -9.50
CA LYS A 207 -19.87 -10.61 -10.79
C LYS A 207 -20.65 -9.78 -11.80
#